data_AF-A0A954HTG5-F1
#
_entry.id   AF-A0A954HTG5-F1
#
_cell.length_a   1.000
_cell.length_b   1.000
_cell.length_c   1.000
_cell.angle_alpha   90.00
_cell.angle_beta   90.00
_cell.angle_gamma   90.00
#
_symmetry.space_group_name_H-M   'P 1'
#
loop_
_entity.id
_entity.type
_entity.pdbx_description
1 polymer ?
#
loop_
_entity_poly.entity_id
_entity_poly.type
_entity_poly.pdbx_seq_one_letter_code
_entity_poly.pdbx_strand_id
1 'polypeptide(L)'
;MIPLRHDGRFRMAVFVVPAVVAFSFGAVSLAAEEPSPETVEFFERRVRPLLVEHCYQCHSEQAKTVHGGLRLDSADSLTRGGDSGPVVTPSEPMQSLLTETLRYDGDIRMPPKGRLPDAAVEVFTKWILDGAYFPKSAGGSSTSQKVDPEAGRNFWSFLPLEQHDPPSVSHTQWPVQRMD
;
A
#
# COMPACT_ATOMS: atom_id res chain seq x y z
N MET A 1 -69.83 -10.09 56.38
CA MET A 1 -68.79 -10.18 55.33
C MET A 1 -69.42 -9.73 54.02
N ILE A 2 -68.95 -8.86 53.14
CA ILE A 2 -67.84 -7.90 52.96
C ILE A 2 -68.38 -6.99 51.81
N PRO A 3 -68.24 -5.65 51.83
CA PRO A 3 -68.74 -4.76 50.79
C PRO A 3 -67.70 -4.55 49.69
N LEU A 4 -68.08 -4.37 48.41
CA LEU A 4 -67.17 -3.78 47.41
C LEU A 4 -67.91 -2.89 46.39
N ARG A 5 -67.83 -1.60 46.69
CA ARG A 5 -67.79 -0.45 45.80
C ARG A 5 -66.57 -0.56 44.88
N HIS A 6 -66.62 -0.07 43.63
CA HIS A 6 -65.59 0.83 43.06
C HIS A 6 -65.89 1.24 41.60
N ASP A 7 -66.40 2.48 41.50
CA ASP A 7 -66.00 3.59 40.64
C ASP A 7 -65.05 3.33 39.45
N GLY A 8 -65.56 3.63 38.26
CA GLY A 8 -64.83 3.64 36.99
C GLY A 8 -63.76 4.74 36.96
N ARG A 9 -62.52 4.31 36.71
CA ARG A 9 -61.38 5.19 36.46
C ARG A 9 -61.16 5.32 34.96
N PHE A 10 -61.56 6.46 34.40
CA PHE A 10 -61.10 6.92 33.08
C PHE A 10 -59.58 7.15 33.16
N ARG A 11 -58.80 6.35 32.43
CA ARG A 11 -57.35 6.54 32.27
C ARG A 11 -57.15 7.45 31.06
N MET A 12 -56.82 8.71 31.33
CA MET A 12 -56.40 9.67 30.32
C MET A 12 -54.96 9.31 29.90
N ALA A 13 -54.79 8.76 28.69
CA ALA A 13 -53.48 8.46 28.14
C ALA A 13 -52.84 9.76 27.59
N VAL A 14 -51.78 10.23 28.25
CA VAL A 14 -50.94 11.33 27.76
C VAL A 14 -49.92 10.73 26.80
N PHE A 15 -50.06 11.01 25.50
CA PHE A 15 -49.06 10.67 24.49
C PHE A 15 -48.03 11.80 24.41
N VAL A 16 -46.85 11.58 24.97
CA VAL A 16 -45.69 12.44 24.77
C VAL A 16 -45.08 12.09 23.41
N VAL A 17 -45.21 12.99 22.43
CA VAL A 17 -44.55 12.88 21.13
C VAL A 17 -43.08 13.26 21.30
N PRO A 18 -42.09 12.39 21.03
CA PRO A 18 -40.69 12.76 21.09
C PRO A 18 -40.36 13.63 19.87
N ALA A 19 -39.93 14.88 20.11
CA ALA A 19 -39.39 15.74 19.08
C ALA A 19 -38.07 15.14 18.58
N VAL A 20 -38.10 14.58 17.37
CA VAL A 20 -36.90 14.06 16.69
C VAL A 20 -36.09 15.25 16.18
N VAL A 21 -35.06 15.63 16.93
CA VAL A 21 -34.06 16.62 16.47
C VAL A 21 -33.18 15.92 15.44
N ALA A 22 -33.43 16.21 14.16
CA ALA A 22 -32.60 15.72 13.05
C ALA A 22 -31.24 16.44 13.08
N PHE A 23 -30.23 15.80 13.66
CA PHE A 23 -28.85 16.27 13.59
C PHE A 23 -28.33 15.95 12.19
N SER A 24 -28.27 16.97 11.32
CA SER A 24 -27.67 16.84 10.00
C SER A 24 -26.17 16.54 10.16
N PHE A 25 -25.81 15.27 10.01
CA PHE A 25 -24.42 14.82 9.93
C PHE A 25 -23.83 15.39 8.64
N GLY A 26 -23.06 16.48 8.75
CA GLY A 26 -22.27 17.00 7.65
C GLY A 26 -21.24 15.95 7.25
N ALA A 27 -21.29 15.49 6.00
CA ALA A 27 -20.30 14.58 5.45
C ALA A 27 -18.95 15.31 5.39
N VAL A 28 -18.09 15.06 6.37
CA VAL A 28 -16.68 15.45 6.30
C VAL A 28 -16.04 14.51 5.27
N SER A 29 -15.76 15.04 4.08
CA SER A 29 -15.05 14.29 3.05
C SER A 29 -13.59 14.15 3.48
N LEU A 30 -13.21 12.97 3.95
CA LEU A 30 -11.83 12.61 4.21
C LEU A 30 -11.14 12.40 2.85
N ALA A 31 -10.57 13.46 2.28
CA ALA A 31 -9.70 13.32 1.13
C ALA A 31 -8.47 12.52 1.58
N ALA A 32 -8.23 11.37 0.94
CA ALA A 32 -6.98 10.67 1.11
C ALA A 32 -5.89 11.55 0.49
N GLU A 33 -4.96 12.04 1.32
CA GLU A 33 -3.80 12.78 0.86
C GLU A 33 -2.98 11.87 -0.07
N GLU A 34 -2.79 12.29 -1.32
CA GLU A 34 -1.94 11.57 -2.27
C GLU A 34 -0.49 11.56 -1.72
N PRO A 35 0.24 10.45 -1.82
CA PRO A 35 1.58 10.33 -1.26
C PRO A 35 2.53 11.33 -1.93
N SER A 36 3.37 11.99 -1.13
CA SER A 36 4.38 12.90 -1.68
C SER A 36 5.41 12.12 -2.53
N PRO A 37 6.04 12.75 -3.54
CA PRO A 37 7.12 12.13 -4.31
C PRO A 37 8.26 11.60 -3.44
N GLU A 38 8.58 12.31 -2.36
CA GLU A 38 9.62 11.89 -1.38
C GLU A 38 9.23 10.62 -0.64
N THR A 39 7.96 10.46 -0.28
CA THR A 39 7.44 9.24 0.36
C THR A 39 7.56 8.03 -0.56
N VAL A 40 7.20 8.19 -1.83
CA VAL A 40 7.33 7.15 -2.85
C VAL A 40 8.80 6.79 -3.06
N GLU A 41 9.67 7.80 -3.23
CA GLU A 41 11.10 7.58 -3.41
C GLU A 41 11.73 6.87 -2.21
N PHE A 42 11.40 7.28 -0.99
CA PHE A 42 11.90 6.64 0.23
C PHE A 42 11.51 5.17 0.28
N PHE A 43 10.25 4.84 0.00
CA PHE A 43 9.81 3.45 -0.05
C PHE A 43 10.59 2.65 -1.11
N GLU A 44 10.62 3.13 -2.35
CA GLU A 44 11.24 2.41 -3.47
C GLU A 44 12.75 2.24 -3.33
N ARG A 45 13.45 3.25 -2.78
CA ARG A 45 14.92 3.24 -2.65
C ARG A 45 15.43 2.67 -1.33
N ARG A 46 14.65 2.74 -0.26
CA ARG A 46 15.12 2.38 1.09
C ARG A 46 14.39 1.17 1.65
N VAL A 47 13.08 1.08 1.49
CA VAL A 47 12.25 0.03 2.12
C VAL A 47 12.16 -1.21 1.25
N ARG A 48 11.76 -1.06 -0.02
CA ARG A 48 11.56 -2.19 -0.95
C ARG A 48 12.81 -3.07 -1.09
N PRO A 49 14.05 -2.54 -1.23
CA PRO A 49 15.23 -3.38 -1.34
C PRO A 49 15.43 -4.27 -0.12
N LEU A 50 15.20 -3.75 1.09
CA LEU A 50 15.30 -4.52 2.33
C LEU A 50 14.23 -5.62 2.41
N LEU A 51 13.00 -5.32 1.97
CA LEU A 51 11.93 -6.33 1.90
C LEU A 51 12.29 -7.45 0.92
N VAL A 52 12.81 -7.12 -0.25
CA VAL A 52 13.24 -8.08 -1.28
C VAL A 52 14.37 -8.96 -0.75
N GLU A 53 15.39 -8.35 -0.15
CA GLU A 53 16.59 -9.05 0.29
C GLU A 53 16.36 -9.93 1.52
N HIS A 54 15.55 -9.47 2.47
CA HIS A 54 15.48 -10.09 3.81
C HIS A 54 14.12 -10.70 4.15
N CYS A 55 13.04 -10.37 3.42
CA CYS A 55 11.69 -10.77 3.80
C CYS A 55 11.01 -11.67 2.75
N TYR A 56 11.15 -11.36 1.47
CA TYR A 56 10.35 -12.00 0.41
C TYR A 56 10.63 -13.48 0.20
N GLN A 57 11.80 -13.97 0.61
CA GLN A 57 12.11 -15.41 0.57
C GLN A 57 11.06 -16.25 1.32
N CYS A 58 10.46 -15.70 2.39
CA CYS A 58 9.50 -16.40 3.26
C CYS A 58 8.12 -15.72 3.35
N HIS A 59 8.02 -14.43 3.01
CA HIS A 59 6.81 -13.60 3.18
C HIS A 59 6.40 -12.90 1.88
N SER A 60 6.32 -13.65 0.77
CA SER A 60 5.81 -13.16 -0.52
C SER A 60 4.97 -14.22 -1.22
N GLU A 61 4.26 -13.86 -2.30
CA GLU A 61 3.55 -14.83 -3.15
C GLU A 61 4.46 -15.90 -3.73
N GLN A 62 5.70 -15.51 -4.04
CA GLN A 62 6.67 -16.34 -4.73
C GLN A 62 7.48 -17.21 -3.74
N ALA A 63 7.27 -17.04 -2.44
CA ALA A 63 7.89 -17.87 -1.43
C ALA A 63 7.41 -19.32 -1.57
N LYS A 64 8.33 -20.28 -1.51
CA LYS A 64 8.00 -21.71 -1.55
C LYS A 64 7.03 -22.11 -0.44
N THR A 65 7.19 -21.49 0.73
CA THR A 65 6.31 -21.61 1.89
C THR A 65 6.11 -20.22 2.46
N VAL A 66 4.86 -19.79 2.61
CA VAL A 66 4.51 -18.51 3.24
C VAL A 66 4.41 -18.72 4.74
N HIS A 67 5.35 -18.19 5.51
CA HIS A 67 5.40 -18.38 6.95
C HIS A 67 4.42 -17.44 7.67
N GLY A 68 3.70 -17.98 8.67
CA GLY A 68 2.77 -17.23 9.52
C GLY A 68 1.61 -16.57 8.78
N GLY A 69 1.22 -17.11 7.61
CA GLY A 69 0.17 -16.53 6.76
C GLY A 69 0.49 -15.13 6.23
N LEU A 70 1.71 -14.63 6.45
CA LEU A 70 2.08 -13.23 6.27
C LEU A 70 2.75 -13.00 4.92
N ARG A 71 2.26 -11.99 4.19
CA ARG A 71 2.82 -11.51 2.92
C ARG A 71 3.12 -10.02 2.98
N LEU A 72 4.34 -9.64 2.60
CA LEU A 72 4.88 -8.27 2.66
C LEU A 72 5.15 -7.68 1.26
N ASP A 73 4.70 -8.34 0.21
CA ASP A 73 4.97 -8.03 -1.20
C ASP A 73 3.89 -7.20 -1.88
N SER A 74 2.78 -6.88 -1.18
CA SER A 74 1.72 -6.01 -1.67
C SER A 74 1.09 -5.18 -0.57
N ALA A 75 0.48 -4.04 -0.92
CA ALA A 75 -0.26 -3.22 0.02
C ALA A 75 -1.43 -4.00 0.65
N ASP A 76 -2.21 -4.72 -0.17
CA ASP A 76 -3.36 -5.48 0.30
C ASP A 76 -2.98 -6.63 1.24
N SER A 77 -1.83 -7.27 1.01
CA SER A 77 -1.34 -8.31 1.92
C SER A 77 -0.80 -7.72 3.22
N LEU A 78 -0.10 -6.58 3.16
CA LEU A 78 0.38 -5.88 4.34
C LEU A 78 -0.78 -5.47 5.26
N THR A 79 -1.86 -4.93 4.69
CA THR A 79 -3.07 -4.56 5.43
C THR A 79 -3.79 -5.77 6.02
N ARG A 80 -3.82 -6.91 5.32
CA ARG A 80 -4.42 -8.14 5.85
C ARG A 80 -3.66 -8.69 7.06
N GLY A 81 -2.34 -8.50 7.11
CA GLY A 81 -1.50 -9.08 8.15
C GLY A 81 -1.29 -10.59 7.99
N GLY A 82 -0.93 -11.25 9.08
CA GLY A 82 -0.72 -12.70 9.14
C GLY A 82 -1.52 -13.36 10.26
N ASP A 83 -1.17 -14.59 10.61
CA ASP A 83 -1.88 -15.38 11.63
C ASP A 83 -1.81 -14.73 13.02
N SER A 84 -0.79 -13.91 13.28
CA SER A 84 -0.63 -13.10 14.50
C SER A 84 -1.33 -11.74 14.45
N GLY A 85 -2.08 -11.45 13.39
CA GLY A 85 -2.77 -10.17 13.17
C GLY A 85 -1.96 -9.15 12.35
N PRO A 86 -2.24 -7.85 12.52
CA PRO A 86 -1.54 -6.78 11.82
C PRO A 86 -0.04 -6.78 12.14
N VAL A 87 0.79 -6.71 11.10
CA VAL A 87 2.25 -6.67 11.27
C VAL A 87 2.79 -5.25 11.43
N VAL A 88 2.07 -4.27 10.89
CA VAL A 88 2.42 -2.85 10.92
C VAL A 88 1.24 -2.05 11.43
N THR A 89 1.51 -1.17 12.40
CA THR A 89 0.59 -0.16 12.93
C THR A 89 1.08 1.21 12.45
N PRO A 90 0.45 1.80 11.41
CA PRO A 90 0.92 3.06 10.83
C PRO A 90 1.06 4.17 11.88
N SER A 91 2.13 4.96 11.78
CA SER A 91 2.51 6.03 12.72
C SER A 91 2.92 5.55 14.12
N GLU A 92 2.88 4.25 14.42
CA GLU A 92 3.15 3.68 15.74
C GLU A 92 4.19 2.56 15.65
N PRO A 93 5.46 2.88 15.33
CA PRO A 93 6.48 1.86 15.11
C PRO A 93 6.73 0.98 16.34
N MET A 94 6.71 1.55 17.55
CA MET A 94 6.95 0.78 18.78
C MET A 94 5.80 -0.18 19.14
N GLN A 95 4.62 -0.01 18.54
CA GLN A 95 3.48 -0.91 18.70
C GLN A 95 3.33 -1.86 17.50
N SER A 96 4.22 -1.77 16.51
CA SER A 96 4.20 -2.62 15.33
C SER A 96 4.98 -3.90 15.57
N LEU A 97 4.34 -5.04 15.33
CA LEU A 97 4.98 -6.36 15.41
C LEU A 97 6.22 -6.46 14.51
N LEU A 98 6.24 -5.78 13.36
CA LEU A 98 7.41 -5.72 12.49
C LEU A 98 8.63 -5.17 13.24
N THR A 99 8.47 -4.10 14.02
CA THR A 99 9.60 -3.48 14.72
C THR A 99 10.07 -4.35 15.87
N GLU A 100 9.14 -4.93 16.65
CA GLU A 100 9.47 -5.87 17.73
C GLU A 100 10.27 -7.08 17.21
N THR A 101 9.80 -7.69 16.11
CA THR A 101 10.41 -8.90 15.52
C THR A 101 11.76 -8.63 14.88
N LEU A 102 11.97 -7.45 14.28
CA LEU A 102 13.25 -7.04 13.70
C LEU A 102 14.29 -6.68 14.77
N ARG A 103 13.85 -6.18 15.93
CA ARG A 103 14.72 -5.85 17.07
C ARG A 103 15.09 -7.05 17.93
N TYR A 104 14.32 -8.14 17.79
CA TYR A 104 14.38 -9.37 18.61
C TYR A 104 13.93 -9.13 20.05
N ASP A 105 13.00 -8.18 20.25
CA ASP A 105 12.51 -7.81 21.58
C ASP A 105 11.43 -8.79 22.10
N GLY A 106 10.86 -9.62 21.23
CA GLY A 106 9.83 -10.62 21.55
C GLY A 106 10.22 -12.08 21.26
N ASP A 107 9.21 -12.95 21.30
CA ASP A 107 9.35 -14.40 21.06
C ASP A 107 9.60 -14.74 19.59
N ILE A 108 9.03 -13.94 18.68
CA ILE A 108 9.20 -14.08 17.24
C ILE A 108 10.40 -13.23 16.81
N ARG A 109 11.38 -13.85 16.15
CA ARG A 109 12.62 -13.21 15.71
C ARG A 109 12.81 -13.39 14.22
N MET A 110 12.92 -12.28 13.50
CA MET A 110 13.08 -12.26 12.04
C MET A 110 14.14 -11.24 11.62
N PRO A 111 15.00 -11.54 10.62
CA PRO A 111 15.07 -12.78 9.84
C PRO A 111 15.74 -13.95 10.60
N PRO A 112 15.37 -15.21 10.35
CA PRO A 112 15.88 -16.36 11.12
C PRO A 112 17.38 -16.61 10.96
N LYS A 113 17.99 -16.10 9.88
CA LYS A 113 19.42 -16.25 9.59
C LYS A 113 20.31 -15.27 10.35
N GLY A 114 19.73 -14.28 11.04
CA GLY A 114 20.47 -13.26 11.77
C GLY A 114 19.73 -11.93 11.76
N ARG A 115 19.92 -11.17 12.83
CA ARG A 115 19.32 -9.85 13.00
C ARG A 115 19.88 -8.88 11.95
N LEU A 116 19.02 -8.00 11.44
CA LEU A 116 19.44 -6.93 10.54
C LEU A 116 20.35 -5.91 11.26
N PRO A 117 21.23 -5.21 10.53
CA PRO A 117 21.93 -4.05 11.08
C PRO A 117 20.93 -3.00 11.58
N ASP A 118 21.28 -2.30 12.66
CA ASP A 118 20.40 -1.29 13.26
C ASP A 118 19.96 -0.22 12.25
N ALA A 119 20.85 0.18 11.35
CA ALA A 119 20.52 1.12 10.28
C ALA A 119 19.38 0.64 9.35
N ALA A 120 19.26 -0.67 9.10
CA ALA A 120 18.16 -1.23 8.32
C ALA A 120 16.86 -1.29 9.13
N VAL A 121 16.94 -1.61 10.42
CA VAL A 121 15.79 -1.57 11.33
C VAL A 121 15.24 -0.13 11.41
N GLU A 122 16.11 0.87 11.51
CA GLU A 122 15.72 2.29 11.52
C GLU A 122 15.00 2.73 10.23
N VAL A 123 15.35 2.16 9.07
CA VAL A 123 14.61 2.42 7.83
C VAL A 123 13.16 1.94 7.94
N PHE A 124 12.93 0.75 8.50
CA PHE A 124 11.58 0.24 8.72
C PHE A 124 10.83 1.04 9.80
N THR A 125 11.48 1.37 10.91
CA THR A 125 10.92 2.21 11.97
C THR A 125 10.46 3.56 11.41
N LYS A 126 11.32 4.23 10.62
CA LYS A 126 10.96 5.50 9.95
C LYS A 126 9.81 5.31 8.97
N TRP A 127 9.86 4.28 8.13
CA TRP A 127 8.79 4.01 7.17
C TRP A 127 7.43 3.83 7.86
N ILE A 128 7.39 3.10 8.98
CA ILE A 128 6.16 2.92 9.77
C ILE A 128 5.71 4.25 10.39
N LEU A 129 6.65 5.02 10.95
CA LEU A 129 6.37 6.33 11.52
C LEU A 129 5.76 7.28 10.48
N ASP A 130 6.23 7.23 9.24
CA ASP A 130 5.73 8.01 8.11
C ASP A 130 4.40 7.46 7.52
N GLY A 131 3.72 6.56 8.25
CA GLY A 131 2.42 6.01 7.86
C GLY A 131 2.47 4.72 7.05
N ALA A 132 3.65 4.08 6.94
CA ALA A 132 3.84 2.81 6.26
C ALA A 132 3.31 2.77 4.82
N TYR A 133 3.50 3.85 4.06
CA TYR A 133 3.05 3.93 2.68
C TYR A 133 3.58 2.75 1.86
N PHE A 134 2.67 2.03 1.22
CA PHE A 134 3.00 0.95 0.29
C PHE A 134 2.29 1.25 -1.03
N PRO A 135 3.02 1.46 -2.13
CA PRO A 135 2.41 1.75 -3.41
C PRO A 135 1.60 0.53 -3.87
N LYS A 136 0.29 0.72 -4.07
CA LYS A 136 -0.51 -0.22 -4.83
C LYS A 136 0.12 -0.30 -6.21
N SER A 137 0.59 -1.47 -6.61
CA SER A 137 1.37 -1.58 -7.86
C SER A 137 0.59 -0.94 -9.01
N ALA A 138 1.13 0.10 -9.64
CA ALA A 138 0.65 0.56 -10.94
C ALA A 138 1.07 -0.41 -12.06
N GLY A 139 1.96 -1.37 -11.78
CA GLY A 139 2.39 -2.41 -12.68
C GLY A 139 3.16 -3.48 -11.91
N GLY A 140 2.53 -4.64 -11.71
CA GLY A 140 3.09 -5.70 -10.87
C GLY A 140 2.20 -6.93 -10.75
N SER A 141 0.91 -6.82 -11.09
CA SER A 141 0.24 -7.95 -11.72
C SER A 141 0.90 -8.14 -13.08
N SER A 142 1.72 -9.18 -13.24
CA SER A 142 1.86 -9.80 -14.55
C SER A 142 0.51 -10.43 -14.91
N THR A 143 -0.50 -9.59 -15.12
CA THR A 143 -1.40 -9.90 -16.21
C THR A 143 -0.44 -10.02 -17.38
N SER A 144 -0.34 -11.23 -17.94
CA SER A 144 0.16 -11.36 -19.30
C SER A 144 -0.70 -10.39 -20.10
N GLN A 145 -0.20 -9.17 -20.28
CA GLN A 145 -0.82 -8.22 -21.19
C GLN A 145 -0.78 -8.99 -22.49
N LYS A 146 -1.96 -9.43 -22.95
CA LYS A 146 -2.06 -10.07 -24.25
C LYS A 146 -1.46 -9.04 -25.20
N VAL A 147 -0.29 -9.37 -25.74
CA VAL A 147 0.36 -8.52 -26.73
C VAL A 147 -0.65 -8.39 -27.84
N ASP A 148 -1.17 -7.19 -28.04
CA ASP A 148 -2.05 -6.91 -29.15
C ASP A 148 -1.19 -7.00 -30.44
N PRO A 149 -1.39 -8.04 -31.27
CA PRO A 149 -0.58 -8.24 -32.45
C PRO A 149 -0.87 -7.18 -33.53
N GLU A 150 -1.97 -6.42 -33.44
CA GLU A 150 -2.26 -5.32 -34.34
C GLU A 150 -1.54 -4.05 -33.89
N ALA A 151 -1.61 -3.69 -32.61
CA ALA A 151 -0.82 -2.58 -32.06
C ALA A 151 0.69 -2.81 -32.20
N GLY A 152 1.16 -4.04 -32.03
CA GLY A 152 2.57 -4.41 -32.20
C GLY A 152 3.12 -4.15 -33.61
N ARG A 153 2.28 -4.17 -34.66
CA ARG A 153 2.70 -3.88 -36.04
C ARG A 153 3.04 -2.42 -36.29
N ASN A 154 2.53 -1.52 -35.44
CA ASN A 154 2.81 -0.08 -35.50
C ASN A 154 4.03 0.32 -34.67
N PHE A 155 4.74 -0.65 -34.10
CA PHE A 155 5.96 -0.36 -33.36
C PHE A 155 7.04 0.15 -34.33
N TRP A 156 7.84 1.12 -33.89
CA TRP A 156 8.77 1.88 -34.74
C TRP A 156 9.73 1.01 -35.57
N SER A 157 10.11 -0.18 -35.06
CA SER A 157 11.03 -1.09 -35.76
C SER A 157 10.37 -1.88 -36.90
N PHE A 158 9.04 -1.94 -36.95
CA PHE A 158 8.27 -2.66 -37.97
C PHE A 158 7.65 -1.74 -39.01
N LEU A 159 7.67 -0.42 -38.77
CA LEU A 159 7.28 0.57 -39.77
C LEU A 159 8.41 0.70 -40.81
N PRO A 160 8.07 0.83 -42.11
CA PRO A 160 9.06 1.15 -43.14
C PRO A 160 9.85 2.40 -42.75
N LEU A 161 11.17 2.37 -42.97
CA LEU A 161 12.01 3.54 -42.74
C LEU A 161 11.58 4.68 -43.66
N GLU A 162 11.13 5.77 -43.07
CA GLU A 162 10.83 7.00 -43.79
C GLU A 162 12.17 7.68 -44.11
N GLN A 163 12.46 7.87 -45.41
CA GLN A 163 13.64 8.63 -45.81
C GLN A 163 13.33 10.12 -45.64
N HIS A 164 13.95 10.74 -44.65
CA HIS A 164 13.96 12.19 -44.51
C HIS A 164 15.15 12.77 -45.27
N ASP A 165 14.93 13.88 -45.97
CA ASP A 165 16.02 14.63 -46.58
C ASP A 165 16.97 15.12 -45.48
N PRO A 166 18.30 14.98 -45.69
CA PRO A 166 19.25 15.51 -44.73
C PRO A 166 19.08 17.02 -44.63
N PRO A 167 19.21 17.60 -43.42
CA PRO A 167 19.12 19.05 -43.26
C PRO A 167 20.23 19.73 -44.07
N SER A 168 19.94 20.92 -44.59
CA SER A 168 20.94 21.74 -45.29
C SER A 168 22.11 22.03 -44.36
N VAL A 169 23.31 21.56 -44.72
CA VAL A 169 24.52 21.73 -43.92
C VAL A 169 25.10 23.12 -44.14
N SER A 170 24.97 24.00 -43.15
CA SER A 170 25.54 25.36 -43.19
C SER A 170 27.07 25.40 -43.04
N HIS A 171 27.66 24.37 -42.42
CA HIS A 171 29.09 24.31 -42.11
C HIS A 171 29.75 23.09 -42.77
N THR A 172 30.18 23.27 -44.02
CA THR A 172 30.83 22.22 -44.83
C THR A 172 32.22 21.80 -44.34
N GLN A 173 32.74 22.45 -43.30
CA GLN A 173 34.04 22.14 -42.68
C GLN A 173 33.93 21.18 -41.47
N TRP A 174 32.71 20.75 -41.11
CA TRP A 174 32.55 19.71 -40.09
C TRP A 174 33.24 18.41 -40.53
N PRO A 175 33.87 17.69 -39.58
CA PRO A 175 34.75 16.58 -39.94
C PRO A 175 33.98 15.48 -40.67
N VAL A 176 34.44 15.18 -41.89
CA VAL A 176 33.98 14.08 -42.75
C VAL A 176 34.75 12.78 -42.52
N GLN A 177 35.64 12.75 -41.53
CA GLN A 177 36.44 11.58 -41.21
C GLN A 177 35.65 10.64 -40.31
N ARG A 178 35.74 9.34 -40.58
CA ARG A 178 35.18 8.30 -39.71
C ARG A 178 35.84 8.42 -38.34
N MET A 179 35.04 8.29 -37.29
CA MET A 179 35.53 7.98 -35.96
C MET A 179 35.88 6.49 -35.94
N ASP A 180 37.09 6.16 -36.37
CA ASP A 180 37.77 4.88 -36.14
C ASP A 180 39.16 5.10 -35.57
#